data_AF-A0A3N5E834-F1
#
_entry.id   AF-A0A3N5E834-F1
#
_cell.length_a   1.000
_cell.length_b   1.000
_cell.length_c   1.000
_cell.angle_alpha   90.00
_cell.angle_beta   90.00
_cell.angle_gamma   90.00
#
_symmetry.space_group_name_H-M   'P 1'
#
loop_
_entity.id
_entity.type
_entity.pdbx_description
1 polymer ?
#
loop_
_entity_poly.entity_id
_entity_poly.type
_entity_poly.pdbx_seq_one_letter_code
_entity_poly.pdbx_strand_id
1 'polypeptide(L)'
;MKDKFPNLNIISAVLKVLCYIALIVGLYYFIYEGIIEPILPNHSFGPSDILQLQIGGVIIFFSLLTIAFCELIQVFIEIEKNTRLKE
;
A
#
# COMPACT_ATOMS: atom_id res chain seq x y z
N MET A 1 -2.85 27.83 -18.10
CA MET A 1 -1.72 26.89 -18.05
C MET A 1 -2.29 25.49 -18.14
N LYS A 2 -2.18 24.82 -19.30
CA LYS A 2 -2.56 23.40 -19.42
C LYS A 2 -1.71 22.61 -18.42
N ASP A 3 -2.37 21.86 -17.54
CA ASP A 3 -1.76 21.02 -16.52
C ASP A 3 -0.58 20.26 -17.14
N LYS A 4 0.65 20.55 -16.70
CA LYS A 4 1.84 19.87 -17.24
C LYS A 4 2.00 18.45 -16.71
N PHE A 5 1.25 18.07 -15.67
CA PHE A 5 1.37 16.76 -15.01
C PHE A 5 0.05 16.09 -14.56
N PRO A 6 -1.11 16.24 -15.25
CA PRO A 6 -2.36 15.60 -14.85
C PRO A 6 -2.19 14.08 -14.87
N ASN A 7 -1.41 13.56 -15.81
CA ASN A 7 -1.11 12.14 -15.93
C ASN A 7 -0.37 11.60 -14.70
N LEU A 8 0.59 12.35 -14.12
CA LEU A 8 1.33 11.90 -12.94
C LEU A 8 0.46 11.92 -11.67
N ASN A 9 -0.41 12.91 -11.52
CA ASN A 9 -1.36 12.94 -10.41
C ASN A 9 -2.39 11.81 -10.51
N ILE A 10 -2.92 11.56 -11.72
CA ILE A 10 -3.87 10.47 -11.96
C ILE A 10 -3.18 9.11 -11.73
N ILE A 11 -1.98 8.90 -12.26
CA ILE A 11 -1.20 7.67 -12.05
C ILE A 11 -0.90 7.47 -10.57
N SER A 12 -0.47 8.52 -9.86
CA SER A 12 -0.23 8.46 -8.40
C SER A 12 -1.50 8.11 -7.63
N ALA A 13 -2.63 8.72 -7.97
CA ALA A 13 -3.92 8.43 -7.31
C ALA A 13 -4.37 6.98 -7.56
N VAL A 14 -4.30 6.50 -8.81
CA VAL A 14 -4.63 5.12 -9.15
C VAL A 14 -3.70 4.14 -8.42
N LEU A 15 -2.40 4.41 -8.42
CA LEU A 15 -1.42 3.58 -7.72
C LEU A 15 -1.69 3.52 -6.22
N LYS A 16 -2.01 4.66 -5.57
CA LYS A 16 -2.41 4.69 -4.16
C LYS A 16 -3.64 3.81 -3.90
N VAL A 17 -4.67 3.91 -4.73
CA VAL A 17 -5.89 3.10 -4.58
C VAL A 17 -5.56 1.61 -4.69
N LEU A 18 -4.77 1.22 -5.68
CA LEU A 18 -4.33 -0.18 -5.83
C LEU A 18 -3.52 -0.66 -4.62
N CYS A 19 -2.62 0.18 -4.09
CA CYS A 19 -1.87 -0.14 -2.88
C CYS A 19 -2.74 -0.24 -1.64
N TYR A 20 -3.80 0.58 -1.50
CA TYR A 20 -4.75 0.43 -0.40
C TYR A 20 -5.54 -0.88 -0.51
N ILE A 21 -5.94 -1.28 -1.70
CA ILE A 21 -6.59 -2.58 -1.93
C ILE A 21 -5.62 -3.71 -1.57
N ALA A 22 -4.37 -3.64 -2.04
CA ALA A 22 -3.35 -4.63 -1.71
C ALA A 22 -3.07 -4.68 -0.21
N LEU A 23 -3.03 -3.54 0.47
CA LEU A 23 -2.89 -3.45 1.93
C LEU A 23 -4.03 -4.18 2.65
N ILE A 24 -5.27 -3.95 2.23
CA ILE A 24 -6.44 -4.65 2.80
C ILE A 24 -6.34 -6.16 2.58
N VAL A 25 -5.93 -6.60 1.38
CA VAL A 25 -5.71 -8.02 1.09
C VAL A 25 -4.61 -8.61 1.98
N GLY A 26 -3.47 -7.93 2.12
CA GLY A 26 -2.38 -8.40 2.98
C GLY A 26 -2.79 -8.47 4.45
N LEU A 27 -3.54 -7.48 4.94
CA LEU A 27 -4.11 -7.48 6.30
C LEU A 27 -5.11 -8.63 6.50
N TYR A 28 -5.92 -8.93 5.49
CA TYR A 28 -6.84 -10.07 5.52
C TYR A 28 -6.08 -11.39 5.74
N TYR A 29 -5.02 -11.65 4.96
CA TYR A 29 -4.19 -12.83 5.16
C TYR A 29 -3.57 -12.86 6.56
N PHE A 30 -3.06 -11.73 7.04
CA PHE A 30 -2.45 -11.64 8.38
C PHE A 30 -3.44 -11.95 9.50
N ILE A 31 -4.67 -11.43 9.40
CA ILE A 31 -5.72 -11.67 10.40
C ILE A 31 -6.22 -13.11 10.29
N TYR A 32 -6.44 -13.60 9.08
CA TYR A 32 -6.97 -14.94 8.87
C TYR A 32 -5.99 -16.01 9.38
N GLU A 33 -4.77 -16.02 8.86
CA GLU A 33 -3.75 -17.04 9.19
C GLU A 33 -3.13 -16.80 10.57
N GLY A 34 -3.04 -15.54 11.01
CA GLY A 34 -2.39 -15.19 12.27
C GLY A 34 -3.31 -15.21 13.49
N ILE A 35 -4.63 -15.09 13.29
CA ILE A 35 -5.60 -14.98 14.40
C ILE A 35 -6.71 -16.01 14.26
N ILE A 36 -7.37 -16.10 13.10
CA ILE A 36 -8.57 -16.93 12.95
C ILE A 36 -8.21 -18.42 12.88
N GLU A 37 -7.29 -18.77 11.98
CA GLU A 37 -6.89 -20.16 11.74
C GLU A 37 -6.32 -20.85 12.98
N PRO A 38 -5.45 -20.21 13.79
CA PRO A 38 -4.90 -20.80 15.01
C PRO A 38 -5.94 -21.11 16.09
N ILE A 39 -7.12 -20.49 16.03
CA ILE A 39 -8.21 -20.70 16.99
C ILE A 39 -9.09 -21.90 16.59
N LEU A 40 -8.98 -22.39 15.35
CA LEU A 40 -9.80 -23.49 14.87
C LEU A 40 -9.43 -24.82 15.56
N PRO A 41 -10.45 -25.62 15.97
CA PRO A 41 -10.19 -26.91 16.60
C PRO A 41 -9.49 -27.85 15.61
N ASN A 42 -8.38 -28.45 16.05
CA ASN A 42 -7.48 -29.32 15.27
C ASN A 42 -6.57 -28.61 14.24
N HIS A 43 -6.48 -27.29 14.25
CA HIS A 43 -5.46 -26.61 13.44
C HIS A 43 -4.07 -26.87 14.02
N SER A 44 -3.12 -27.20 13.13
CA SER A 44 -1.71 -27.34 13.46
C SER A 44 -0.92 -26.39 12.59
N PHE A 45 -0.17 -25.49 13.22
CA PHE A 45 0.62 -24.49 12.52
C PHE A 45 1.70 -25.17 11.66
N GLY A 46 1.56 -25.02 10.34
CA GLY A 46 2.36 -25.70 9.33
C GLY A 46 3.21 -24.75 8.48
N PRO A 47 4.07 -25.31 7.60
CA PRO A 47 4.85 -24.51 6.66
C PRO A 47 4.00 -23.67 5.69
N SER A 48 2.78 -24.11 5.38
CA SER A 48 1.81 -23.36 4.57
C SER A 48 1.48 -22.01 5.21
N ASP A 49 1.19 -22.03 6.50
CA ASP A 49 0.62 -20.88 7.22
C ASP A 49 1.70 -19.81 7.41
N ILE A 50 2.95 -20.26 7.63
CA ILE A 50 4.14 -19.41 7.61
C ILE A 50 4.28 -18.71 6.25
N LEU A 51 4.12 -19.44 5.14
CA LEU A 51 4.20 -18.84 3.80
C LEU A 51 3.08 -17.83 3.56
N GLN A 52 1.85 -18.13 3.97
CA GLN A 52 0.72 -17.21 3.81
C GLN A 52 0.91 -15.93 4.64
N LEU A 53 1.38 -16.05 5.87
CA LEU A 53 1.76 -14.90 6.71
C LEU A 53 2.88 -14.08 6.09
N GLN A 54 3.92 -14.73 5.55
CA GLN A 54 5.00 -14.03 4.85
C GLN A 54 4.49 -13.28 3.62
N ILE A 55 3.63 -13.91 2.81
CA ILE A 55 3.00 -13.29 1.63
C ILE A 55 2.20 -12.06 2.06
N GLY A 56 1.33 -12.19 3.07
CA GLY A 56 0.57 -11.07 3.60
C GLY A 56 1.46 -9.93 4.08
N GLY A 57 2.59 -10.26 4.73
CA GLY A 57 3.53 -9.28 5.29
C GLY A 57 4.31 -8.53 4.23
N VAL A 58 4.76 -9.25 3.21
CA VAL A 58 5.41 -8.67 2.04
C VAL A 58 4.44 -7.73 1.33
N ILE A 59 3.19 -8.15 1.11
CA ILE A 59 2.15 -7.31 0.49
C ILE A 59 1.90 -6.04 1.30
N ILE A 60 1.72 -6.15 2.62
CA ILE A 60 1.53 -4.98 3.52
C ILE A 60 2.73 -4.04 3.42
N PHE A 61 3.95 -4.57 3.54
CA PHE A 61 5.18 -3.78 3.56
C PHE A 61 5.35 -2.98 2.26
N PHE A 62 5.26 -3.64 1.10
CA PHE A 62 5.40 -2.97 -0.19
C PHE A 62 4.25 -2.01 -0.48
N SER A 63 3.03 -2.31 -0.02
CA SER A 63 1.88 -1.41 -0.16
C SER A 63 2.10 -0.11 0.61
N LEU A 64 2.49 -0.20 1.88
CA LEU A 64 2.78 0.96 2.73
C LEU A 64 3.96 1.78 2.18
N LEU A 65 5.03 1.12 1.75
CA LEU A 65 6.19 1.77 1.17
C LEU A 65 5.81 2.56 -0.10
N THR A 66 5.01 1.96 -0.98
CA THR A 66 4.57 2.60 -2.22
C THR A 66 3.62 3.77 -1.96
N ILE A 67 2.71 3.64 -0.99
CA ILE A 67 1.84 4.75 -0.53
C ILE A 67 2.71 5.92 -0.03
N ALA A 68 3.72 5.65 0.79
CA ALA A 68 4.62 6.68 1.31
C ALA A 68 5.39 7.41 0.18
N PHE A 69 5.90 6.68 -0.82
CA PHE A 69 6.53 7.31 -1.99
C PHE A 69 5.54 8.16 -2.81
N CYS A 70 4.30 7.70 -2.95
CA CYS A 70 3.27 8.46 -3.64
C CYS A 70 2.91 9.76 -2.88
N GLU A 71 2.91 9.75 -1.54
CA GLU A 71 2.77 10.98 -0.74
C GLU A 71 3.95 11.93 -0.94
N LEU A 72 5.19 11.41 -0.94
CA LEU A 72 6.39 12.23 -1.18
C LEU A 72 6.34 12.95 -2.53
N ILE A 73 5.92 12.26 -3.60
CA ILE A 73 5.76 12.86 -4.93
C ILE A 73 4.74 14.01 -4.89
N GLN A 74 3.60 13.82 -4.21
CA GLN A 74 2.59 14.87 -4.09
C GLN A 74 3.09 16.08 -3.31
N VAL A 75 3.84 15.86 -2.24
CA VAL A 75 4.50 16.93 -1.48
C VAL A 75 5.46 17.72 -2.37
N PHE A 76 6.30 17.06 -3.17
CA PHE A 76 7.21 17.76 -4.08
C PHE A 76 6.49 18.58 -5.15
N ILE A 77 5.42 18.05 -5.73
CA ILE A 77 4.58 18.78 -6.70
C ILE A 77 3.96 20.02 -6.05
N GLU A 78 3.48 19.90 -4.81
CA GLU A 78 2.84 21.01 -4.12
C GLU A 78 3.85 22.09 -3.70
N ILE A 79 5.08 21.69 -3.35
CA ILE A 79 6.20 22.63 -3.16
C ILE A 79 6.46 23.37 -4.47
N GLU A 80 6.65 22.67 -5.60
CA GLU A 80 6.94 23.30 -6.90
C GLU A 80 5.89 24.36 -7.27
N LYS A 81 4.60 24.05 -7.07
CA LYS A 81 3.50 25.01 -7.31
C LYS A 81 3.63 26.25 -6.44
N ASN A 82 3.86 26.08 -5.14
CA ASN A 82 3.91 27.18 -4.18
C ASN A 82 5.15 28.07 -4.35
N THR A 83 6.28 27.53 -4.82
CA THR A 83 7.49 28.33 -5.06
C THR A 83 7.40 29.15 -6.35
N ARG A 84 6.81 28.60 -7.42
CA ARG A 84 6.65 29.32 -8.71
C ARG A 84 5.60 30.42 -8.70
N LEU A 85 4.64 30.37 -7.78
CA LEU A 85 3.61 31.41 -7.64
C LEU A 85 4.13 32.69 -6.96
N LYS A 86 5.34 32.65 -6.40
CA LYS A 86 5.98 33.79 -5.69
C LYS A 86 6.97 34.56 -6.57
N GLU A 87 7.24 34.08 -7.79
CA GLU A 87 7.98 34.81 -8.84
C GLU A 87 7.01 35.47 -9.83
#